data_AF-A0A537SAV5-F1
#
_entry.id   AF-A0A537SAV5-F1
#
_cell.length_a   1.000
_cell.length_b   1.000
_cell.length_c   1.000
_cell.angle_alpha   90.00
_cell.angle_beta   90.00
_cell.angle_gamma   90.00
#
_symmetry.space_group_name_H-M   'P 1'
#
loop_
_entity.id
_entity.type
_entity.pdbx_description
1 polymer ?
#
loop_
_entity_poly.entity_id
_entity_poly.type
_entity_poly.pdbx_seq_one_letter_code
_entity_poly.pdbx_strand_id
1 'polypeptide(L)'
;MKIATFNINNINRRLPNLLRWLRAAKPDVVTLQELKSTDDDFPASAIGKAGYGAVWRGQKTWNGVGILARGADPVLIRTELPGDPDDREARYIEAAVNGIIVSGIYLPNGNPQPGPKFDYKLEWFRRLRSHTAKFIKQEMPVVLAGDFNVAPTEL
;
A
#
# COMPACT_ATOMS: atom_id res chain seq x y z
N MET A 1 0.10 19.17 1.99
CA MET A 1 0.45 17.86 1.42
C MET A 1 -0.83 17.13 1.05
N LYS A 2 -0.97 16.65 -0.18
CA LYS A 2 -2.10 15.84 -0.66
C LYS A 2 -1.69 14.38 -0.72
N ILE A 3 -2.35 13.53 0.07
CA ILE A 3 -2.10 12.09 0.12
C ILE A 3 -3.34 11.38 -0.41
N ALA A 4 -3.13 10.36 -1.22
CA ALA A 4 -4.20 9.55 -1.78
C ALA A 4 -3.93 8.05 -1.61
N THR A 5 -5.00 7.28 -1.53
CA THR A 5 -4.96 5.82 -1.65
C THR A 5 -5.80 5.39 -2.84
N PHE A 6 -5.32 4.41 -3.60
CA PHE A 6 -6.03 3.90 -4.76
C PHE A 6 -5.76 2.40 -4.96
N ASN A 7 -6.79 1.57 -4.74
CA ASN A 7 -6.78 0.20 -5.20
C ASN A 7 -6.92 0.20 -6.73
N ILE A 8 -5.80 -0.04 -7.42
CA ILE A 8 -5.69 0.14 -8.88
C ILE A 8 -6.23 -1.08 -9.65
N ASN A 9 -6.33 -2.24 -8.99
CA ASN A 9 -6.75 -3.51 -9.58
C ASN A 9 -6.07 -3.78 -10.94
N ASN A 10 -4.80 -4.17 -10.86
CA ASN A 10 -3.84 -4.39 -11.94
C ASN A 10 -3.24 -3.09 -12.51
N ILE A 11 -2.02 -2.77 -12.05
CA ILE A 11 -1.34 -1.52 -12.40
C ILE A 11 -1.04 -1.40 -13.89
N ASN A 12 -0.59 -2.49 -14.54
CA ASN A 12 -0.21 -2.47 -15.94
C ASN A 12 -1.44 -2.28 -16.85
N ARG A 13 -2.55 -2.96 -16.56
CA ARG A 13 -3.81 -2.79 -17.29
C ARG A 13 -4.41 -1.39 -17.12
N ARG A 14 -4.17 -0.75 -15.97
CA ARG A 14 -4.74 0.55 -15.62
C ARG A 14 -3.74 1.71 -15.70
N LEU A 15 -2.53 1.47 -16.20
CA LEU A 15 -1.47 2.47 -16.26
C LEU A 15 -1.92 3.77 -16.96
N PRO A 16 -2.61 3.76 -18.12
CA PRO A 16 -3.09 4.99 -18.74
C PRO A 16 -4.05 5.80 -17.85
N ASN A 17 -4.91 5.11 -17.08
CA ASN A 17 -5.83 5.74 -16.14
C ASN A 17 -5.07 6.36 -14.96
N LEU A 18 -4.11 5.63 -14.40
CA LEU A 18 -3.24 6.11 -13.33
C LEU A 18 -2.49 7.37 -13.77
N LEU A 19 -1.81 7.34 -14.92
CA LEU A 19 -1.04 8.48 -15.43
C LEU A 19 -1.94 9.70 -15.70
N ARG A 20 -3.14 9.50 -16.26
CA ARG A 20 -4.12 10.58 -16.44
C ARG A 20 -4.52 11.19 -15.11
N TRP A 21 -4.82 10.36 -14.11
CA TRP A 21 -5.22 10.82 -12.79
C TRP A 21 -4.08 11.53 -12.05
N LEU A 22 -2.84 11.01 -12.09
CA LEU A 22 -1.67 11.66 -11.50
C LEU A 22 -1.45 13.07 -12.07
N ARG A 23 -1.60 13.25 -13.39
CA ARG A 23 -1.50 14.57 -14.04
C ARG A 23 -2.57 15.56 -13.58
N ALA A 24 -3.80 15.08 -13.37
CA ALA A 24 -4.93 15.92 -12.99
C ALA A 24 -4.92 16.24 -11.48
N ALA A 25 -4.83 15.20 -10.64
CA ALA A 25 -4.96 15.32 -9.19
C ALA A 25 -3.67 15.81 -8.52
N LYS A 26 -2.50 15.52 -9.12
CA LYS A 26 -1.15 15.88 -8.61
C LYS A 26 -0.98 15.61 -7.11
N PRO A 27 -1.31 14.42 -6.59
CA PRO A 27 -1.03 14.07 -5.19
C PRO A 27 0.47 14.14 -4.90
N ASP A 28 0.83 14.51 -3.68
CA ASP A 28 2.21 14.47 -3.20
C ASP A 28 2.64 13.04 -2.89
N VAL A 29 1.73 12.23 -2.35
CA VAL A 29 1.94 10.81 -2.06
C VAL A 29 0.74 9.99 -2.51
N VAL A 30 0.99 8.81 -3.08
CA VAL A 30 -0.04 7.83 -3.45
C VAL A 30 0.32 6.47 -2.89
N THR A 31 -0.59 5.83 -2.17
CA THR A 31 -0.51 4.39 -1.88
C THR A 31 -1.36 3.63 -2.88
N LEU A 32 -0.80 2.58 -3.48
CA LEU A 32 -1.46 1.72 -4.46
C LEU A 32 -1.67 0.32 -3.87
N GLN A 33 -2.82 -0.28 -4.16
CA GLN A 33 -3.16 -1.66 -3.79
C GLN A 33 -3.57 -2.47 -5.03
N GLU A 34 -3.47 -3.79 -4.94
CA GLU A 34 -3.74 -4.72 -6.04
C GLU A 34 -2.93 -4.42 -7.29
N LEU A 35 -1.61 -4.26 -7.15
CA LEU A 35 -0.73 -4.11 -8.31
C LEU A 35 -0.87 -5.26 -9.30
N LYS A 36 -1.04 -6.50 -8.80
CA LYS A 36 -1.18 -7.75 -9.60
C LYS A 36 -0.09 -7.86 -10.68
N SER A 37 1.13 -7.53 -10.28
CA SER A 37 2.33 -7.45 -11.11
C SER A 37 3.49 -8.05 -10.35
N THR A 38 4.46 -8.65 -11.04
CA THR A 38 5.78 -8.92 -10.46
C THR A 38 6.52 -7.61 -10.21
N ASP A 39 7.63 -7.67 -9.47
CA ASP A 39 8.50 -6.52 -9.27
C ASP A 39 9.12 -6.05 -10.60
N ASP A 40 9.55 -6.99 -11.45
CA ASP A 40 10.16 -6.72 -12.76
C ASP A 40 9.19 -6.07 -13.75
N ASP A 41 7.91 -6.43 -13.68
CA ASP A 41 6.87 -5.89 -14.57
C ASP A 41 6.27 -4.56 -14.07
N PHE A 42 6.74 -4.03 -12.94
CA PHE A 42 6.22 -2.76 -12.42
C PHE A 42 6.60 -1.59 -13.34
N PRO A 43 5.67 -0.69 -13.71
CA PRO A 43 5.91 0.34 -14.74
C PRO A 43 6.65 1.57 -14.20
N ALA A 44 7.77 1.37 -13.49
CA ALA A 44 8.57 2.42 -12.84
C ALA A 44 8.99 3.52 -13.82
N SER A 45 9.44 3.18 -15.02
CA SER A 45 9.86 4.17 -16.02
C SER A 45 8.73 5.12 -16.43
N ALA A 46 7.51 4.59 -16.63
CA ALA A 46 6.36 5.41 -17.01
C ALA A 46 5.91 6.33 -15.86
N ILE A 47 5.96 5.83 -14.63
CA ILE A 47 5.66 6.58 -13.41
C ILE A 47 6.71 7.68 -13.18
N GLY A 48 7.99 7.36 -13.35
CA GLY A 48 9.11 8.32 -13.28
C GLY A 48 8.98 9.43 -14.32
N LYS A 49 8.61 9.11 -15.56
CA LYS A 49 8.31 10.11 -16.61
C LYS A 49 7.13 11.02 -16.26
N ALA A 50 6.23 10.58 -15.37
CA ALA A 50 5.15 11.41 -14.85
C ALA A 50 5.56 12.27 -13.64
N GLY A 51 6.84 12.23 -13.22
CA GLY A 51 7.39 13.02 -12.13
C GLY A 51 7.23 12.37 -10.75
N TYR A 52 7.10 11.05 -10.68
CA TYR A 52 6.93 10.32 -9.43
C TYR A 52 8.06 9.31 -9.21
N GLY A 53 8.70 9.37 -8.06
CA GLY A 53 9.50 8.26 -7.52
C GLY A 53 8.59 7.18 -6.95
N ALA A 54 9.07 5.95 -6.86
CA ALA A 54 8.26 4.80 -6.45
C ALA A 54 9.06 3.76 -5.66
N VAL A 55 8.39 3.16 -4.67
CA VAL A 55 8.80 1.89 -4.04
C VAL A 55 7.60 0.94 -4.06
N TRP A 56 7.83 -0.34 -4.27
CA TRP A 56 6.75 -1.32 -4.42
C TRP A 56 7.16 -2.69 -3.92
N ARG A 57 6.15 -3.52 -3.71
CA ARG A 57 6.26 -4.97 -3.59
C ARG A 57 5.18 -5.60 -4.46
N GLY A 58 5.62 -6.28 -5.50
CA GLY A 58 4.79 -7.01 -6.44
C GLY A 58 4.45 -8.40 -5.94
N GLN A 59 3.35 -8.94 -6.46
CA GLN A 59 2.99 -10.33 -6.39
C GLN A 59 2.19 -10.67 -7.64
N LYS A 60 2.59 -11.74 -8.34
CA LYS A 60 1.95 -12.13 -9.60
C LYS A 60 0.50 -12.54 -9.34
N THR A 61 -0.42 -12.12 -10.22
CA THR A 61 -1.86 -12.47 -10.21
C THR A 61 -2.67 -11.86 -9.06
N TRP A 62 -2.11 -11.77 -7.86
CA TRP A 62 -2.79 -11.38 -6.62
C TRP A 62 -2.05 -10.23 -5.93
N ASN A 63 -2.76 -9.47 -5.08
CA ASN A 63 -2.18 -8.50 -4.16
C ASN A 63 -1.23 -7.49 -4.85
N GLY A 64 -0.17 -7.09 -4.13
CA GLY A 64 0.82 -6.11 -4.54
C GLY A 64 0.46 -4.72 -4.04
N VAL A 65 1.47 -4.01 -3.53
CA VAL A 65 1.34 -2.68 -2.94
C VAL A 65 2.49 -1.78 -3.38
N GLY A 66 2.24 -0.47 -3.45
CA GLY A 66 3.27 0.51 -3.81
C GLY A 66 3.03 1.87 -3.20
N ILE A 67 4.09 2.66 -3.10
CA ILE A 67 4.07 4.06 -2.66
C ILE A 67 4.72 4.89 -3.75
N LEU A 68 4.02 5.92 -4.21
CA LEU A 68 4.53 6.91 -5.14
C LEU A 68 4.73 8.25 -4.42
N ALA A 69 5.81 8.96 -4.73
CA ALA A 69 6.05 10.30 -4.22
C ALA A 69 6.36 11.27 -5.36
N ARG A 70 5.72 12.44 -5.38
CA ARG A 70 5.91 13.43 -6.45
C ARG A 70 7.21 14.19 -6.25
N GLY A 71 8.09 14.16 -7.25
CA GLY A 71 9.36 14.91 -7.24
C GLY A 71 10.39 14.41 -6.22
N ALA A 72 10.20 13.23 -5.64
CA ALA A 72 11.12 12.60 -4.70
C ALA A 72 10.98 11.08 -4.77
N ASP A 73 12.03 10.36 -4.36
CA ASP A 73 11.98 8.92 -4.18
C ASP A 73 11.60 8.59 -2.72
N PRO A 74 10.56 7.76 -2.48
CA PRO A 74 10.28 7.26 -1.15
C PRO A 74 11.47 6.48 -0.60
N VAL A 75 11.81 6.70 0.67
CA VAL A 75 12.83 5.88 1.36
C VAL A 75 12.16 4.65 1.93
N LEU A 76 12.35 3.50 1.27
CA LEU A 76 11.76 2.24 1.70
C LEU A 76 12.24 1.86 3.11
N ILE A 77 11.31 1.58 4.01
CA ILE A 77 11.59 1.10 5.36
C ILE A 77 11.40 -0.41 5.42
N ARG A 78 10.27 -0.91 4.90
CA ARG A 78 9.96 -2.36 4.84
C ARG A 78 8.88 -2.66 3.81
N THR A 79 8.83 -3.92 3.42
CA THR A 79 7.86 -4.48 2.47
C THR A 79 6.96 -5.56 3.10
N GLU A 80 7.08 -5.77 4.41
CA GLU A 80 6.38 -6.82 5.17
C GLU A 80 5.79 -6.24 6.45
N LEU A 81 4.61 -6.73 6.85
CA LEU A 81 4.01 -6.40 8.13
C LEU A 81 4.68 -7.24 9.23
N PRO A 82 5.26 -6.64 10.28
CA PRO A 82 5.91 -7.40 11.35
C PRO A 82 4.94 -8.28 12.14
N GLY A 83 5.45 -9.40 12.64
CA GLY A 83 4.76 -10.28 13.59
C GLY A 83 4.51 -11.70 13.08
N ASP A 84 4.76 -11.98 11.80
CA ASP A 84 4.74 -13.34 11.24
C ASP A 84 5.80 -13.45 10.13
N PRO A 85 6.88 -14.22 10.30
CA PRO A 85 7.94 -14.38 9.30
C PRO A 85 7.53 -15.27 8.12
N ASP A 86 6.45 -16.04 8.24
CA ASP A 86 5.98 -16.97 7.21
C ASP A 86 4.95 -16.32 6.27
N ASP A 87 4.39 -15.16 6.65
CA ASP A 87 3.50 -14.37 5.80
C ASP A 87 4.27 -13.65 4.69
N ARG A 88 4.19 -14.19 3.48
CA ARG A 88 4.83 -13.66 2.27
C ARG A 88 3.90 -12.86 1.36
N GLU A 89 2.65 -12.60 1.77
CA GLU A 89 1.72 -11.88 0.90
C GLU A 89 2.09 -10.39 0.77
N ALA A 90 2.09 -9.88 -0.47
CA ALA A 90 2.45 -8.49 -0.76
C ALA A 90 1.29 -7.53 -0.43
N ARG A 91 1.00 -7.38 0.86
CA ARG A 91 -0.13 -6.61 1.41
C ARG A 91 0.27 -5.38 2.22
N TYR A 92 1.56 -5.23 2.49
CA TYR A 92 2.07 -4.14 3.32
C TYR A 92 3.34 -3.55 2.71
N ILE A 93 3.48 -2.23 2.78
CA ILE A 93 4.71 -1.54 2.46
C ILE A 93 4.76 -0.27 3.30
N GLU A 94 5.95 0.16 3.70
CA GLU A 94 6.18 1.32 4.54
C GLU A 94 7.41 2.07 4.06
N ALA A 95 7.29 3.38 3.92
CA ALA A 95 8.36 4.24 3.46
C ALA A 95 8.30 5.61 4.15
N ALA A 96 9.44 6.27 4.28
CA ALA A 96 9.50 7.68 4.64
C ALA A 96 9.38 8.55 3.38
N VAL A 97 8.50 9.55 3.43
CA VAL A 97 8.33 10.54 2.36
C VAL A 97 8.19 11.92 3.00
N ASN A 98 9.06 12.87 2.65
CA ASN A 98 8.99 14.25 3.14
C ASN A 98 8.85 14.38 4.68
N GLY A 99 9.56 13.52 5.42
CA GLY A 99 9.59 13.55 6.89
C GLY A 99 8.40 12.87 7.59
N ILE A 100 7.48 12.22 6.84
CA ILE A 100 6.41 11.40 7.42
C ILE A 100 6.56 9.93 7.06
N ILE A 101 6.12 9.04 7.94
CA ILE A 101 5.98 7.62 7.61
C ILE A 101 4.66 7.42 6.87
N VAL A 102 4.70 6.72 5.74
CA VAL A 102 3.50 6.33 4.99
C VAL A 102 3.51 4.82 4.84
N SER A 103 2.40 4.17 5.21
CA SER A 103 2.18 2.76 4.92
C SER A 103 1.13 2.58 3.83
N GLY A 104 1.38 1.69 2.87
CA GLY A 104 0.40 1.16 1.93
C GLY A 104 -0.14 -0.17 2.42
N ILE A 105 -1.46 -0.26 2.63
CA ILE A 105 -2.16 -1.43 3.18
C ILE A 105 -3.12 -2.02 2.15
N TYR A 106 -3.03 -3.32 1.89
CA TYR A 106 -4.05 -4.12 1.21
C TYR A 106 -4.50 -5.26 2.11
N LEU A 107 -5.39 -4.93 3.06
CA LEU A 107 -5.79 -5.83 4.14
C LEU A 107 -6.55 -7.04 3.57
N PRO A 108 -6.37 -8.27 4.11
CA PRO A 108 -7.08 -9.44 3.62
C PRO A 108 -8.61 -9.26 3.59
N ASN A 109 -9.25 -9.67 2.49
CA ASN A 109 -10.69 -9.53 2.33
C ASN A 109 -11.48 -10.36 3.38
N GLY A 110 -11.07 -11.61 3.60
CA GLY A 110 -11.57 -12.48 4.66
C GLY A 110 -12.76 -13.38 4.31
N ASN A 111 -13.32 -13.32 3.10
CA ASN A 111 -14.48 -14.15 2.74
C ASN A 111 -14.12 -15.63 2.45
N PRO A 112 -14.98 -16.59 2.82
CA PRO A 112 -16.23 -16.44 3.59
C PRO A 112 -15.99 -16.30 5.11
N GLN A 113 -16.99 -15.81 5.83
CA GLN A 113 -17.03 -15.78 7.29
C GLN A 113 -18.10 -16.77 7.82
N PRO A 114 -17.77 -17.65 8.78
CA PRO A 114 -16.44 -17.91 9.33
C PRO A 114 -15.55 -18.70 8.37
N GLY A 115 -14.24 -18.78 8.65
CA GLY A 115 -13.32 -19.63 7.92
C GLY A 115 -11.85 -19.19 8.00
N PRO A 116 -10.91 -20.00 7.50
CA PRO A 116 -9.47 -19.74 7.64
C PRO A 116 -9.01 -18.41 7.03
N LYS A 117 -9.68 -17.93 5.98
CA LYS A 117 -9.41 -16.60 5.39
C LYS A 117 -9.82 -15.46 6.32
N PHE A 118 -10.91 -15.64 7.07
CA PHE A 118 -11.35 -14.67 8.06
C PHE A 118 -10.46 -14.70 9.30
N ASP A 119 -10.04 -15.88 9.76
CA ASP A 119 -9.09 -16.02 10.87
C ASP A 119 -7.75 -15.32 10.54
N TYR A 120 -7.24 -15.53 9.32
CA TYR A 120 -6.08 -14.81 8.80
C TYR A 120 -6.29 -13.29 8.78
N LYS A 121 -7.45 -12.80 8.34
CA LYS A 121 -7.78 -11.35 8.38
C LYS A 121 -7.71 -10.79 9.79
N LEU A 122 -8.27 -11.49 10.77
CA LEU A 122 -8.26 -11.05 12.17
C LEU A 122 -6.83 -11.04 12.75
N GLU A 123 -6.02 -12.05 12.43
CA GLU A 123 -4.63 -12.08 12.87
C GLU A 123 -3.78 -10.98 12.21
N TRP A 124 -4.04 -10.68 10.94
CA TRP A 124 -3.43 -9.56 10.24
C TRP A 124 -3.76 -8.22 10.92
N PHE A 125 -5.00 -8.01 11.36
CA PHE A 125 -5.38 -6.83 12.16
C PHE A 125 -4.64 -6.76 13.50
N ARG A 126 -4.46 -7.89 14.20
CA ARG A 126 -3.70 -7.92 15.47
C ARG A 126 -2.25 -7.50 15.26
N ARG A 127 -1.60 -8.04 14.22
CA ARG A 127 -0.23 -7.65 13.83
C ARG A 127 -0.15 -6.17 13.45
N LEU A 128 -1.09 -5.68 12.64
CA LEU A 128 -1.15 -4.26 12.27
C LEU A 128 -1.23 -3.37 13.50
N ARG A 129 -2.16 -3.65 14.42
CA ARG A 129 -2.32 -2.89 15.66
C ARG A 129 -1.06 -2.89 16.52
N SER A 130 -0.42 -4.04 16.67
CA SER A 130 0.83 -4.17 17.45
C SER A 130 1.99 -3.40 16.83
N HIS A 131 2.09 -3.37 15.50
CA HIS A 131 3.11 -2.59 14.79
C HIS A 131 2.86 -1.08 14.92
N THR A 132 1.63 -0.63 14.65
CA THR A 132 1.30 0.80 14.59
C THR A 132 1.23 1.46 15.96
N ALA A 133 1.01 0.70 17.04
CA ALA A 133 1.10 1.21 18.41
C ALA A 133 2.46 1.85 18.73
N LYS A 134 3.54 1.42 18.06
CA LYS A 134 4.87 2.00 18.24
C LYS A 134 4.96 3.43 17.73
N PHE A 135 4.31 3.73 16.59
CA PHE A 135 4.29 5.08 16.03
C PHE A 135 3.58 6.07 16.94
N ILE A 136 2.47 5.64 17.55
CA ILE A 136 1.73 6.43 18.53
C ILE A 136 2.61 6.70 19.76
N LYS A 137 3.25 5.66 20.31
CA LYS A 137 4.13 5.77 21.48
C LYS A 137 5.31 6.71 21.25
N GLN A 138 5.83 6.76 20.02
CA GLN A 138 6.98 7.56 19.62
C GLN A 138 6.58 8.93 19.03
N GLU A 139 5.29 9.27 19.06
CA GLU A 139 4.74 10.52 18.49
C GLU A 139 5.18 10.76 17.04
N MET A 140 5.35 9.69 16.26
CA MET A 140 5.81 9.79 14.89
C MET A 140 4.66 10.21 13.97
N PRO A 141 4.86 11.22 13.10
CA PRO A 141 3.87 11.56 12.10
C PRO A 141 3.75 10.42 11.08
N VAL A 142 2.61 9.73 11.10
CA VAL A 142 2.36 8.55 10.31
C VAL A 142 1.00 8.59 9.61
N VAL A 143 0.96 8.06 8.39
CA VAL A 143 -0.27 7.85 7.63
C VAL A 143 -0.42 6.37 7.30
N LEU A 144 -1.51 5.78 7.79
CA LEU A 144 -1.93 4.42 7.46
C LEU A 144 -2.98 4.48 6.34
N ALA A 145 -2.55 4.32 5.09
CA ALA A 145 -3.42 4.45 3.92
C ALA A 145 -3.54 3.13 3.17
N GLY A 146 -4.74 2.82 2.70
CA GLY A 146 -4.96 1.58 1.99
C GLY A 146 -6.41 1.18 1.83
N ASP A 147 -6.57 -0.06 1.37
CA ASP A 147 -7.84 -0.78 1.33
C ASP A 147 -7.90 -1.71 2.56
N PHE A 148 -8.75 -1.35 3.51
CA PHE A 148 -8.93 -2.09 4.76
C PHE A 148 -9.92 -3.25 4.64
N ASN A 149 -10.62 -3.41 3.50
CA ASN A 149 -11.64 -4.43 3.31
C ASN A 149 -12.68 -4.48 4.46
N VAL A 150 -12.98 -3.33 5.07
CA VAL A 150 -13.93 -3.19 6.19
C VAL A 150 -14.66 -1.86 6.04
N ALA A 151 -15.99 -1.89 6.05
CA ALA A 151 -16.80 -0.71 6.34
C ALA A 151 -16.85 -0.56 7.87
N PRO A 152 -16.32 0.54 8.45
CA PRO A 152 -16.18 0.67 9.90
C PRO A 152 -17.51 0.87 10.63
N THR A 153 -18.51 1.39 9.93
CA THR A 153 -19.88 1.57 10.39
C THR A 153 -20.81 1.07 9.30
N GLU A 154 -22.09 0.97 9.63
CA GLU A 154 -23.15 0.86 8.63
C GLU A 154 -23.09 2.05 7.65
N LEU A 155 -23.61 1.83 6.43
CA LEU A 155 -23.67 2.86 5.37
C LEU A 155 -24.86 3.79 5.56
#